data_AF-A0A2H3BZQ6-F1
#
_entry.id   AF-A0A2H3BZQ6-F1
#
_cell.length_a   1.000
_cell.length_b   1.000
_cell.length_c   1.000
_cell.angle_alpha   90.00
_cell.angle_beta   90.00
_cell.angle_gamma   90.00
#
_symmetry.space_group_name_H-M   'P 1'
#
loop_
_entity.id
_entity.type
_entity.pdbx_description
1 polymer ?
#
loop_
_entity_poly.entity_id
_entity_poly.type
_entity_poly.pdbx_seq_one_letter_code
_entity_poly.pdbx_strand_id
1 'polypeptide(L)'
;MLFGFFFLSVLAFACGAPTSLTGDLIDALGGLISNISVTIALESLVTNLADLSFNVTNPLLVELTLERVVLSAGINTTEYISFDHTFEDPIVVPILGTTDSGAIEDVALTQGGLATLDIVSQGSLDLINLDVYLREATINGKLGIPVNATGLTQKNVPTTYDTPFDKQGSS
;
A
#
# COMPACT_ATOMS: atom_id res chain seq x y z
N MET A 1 -4.71 -73.06 0.97
CA MET A 1 -4.27 -72.14 -0.10
C MET A 1 -5.33 -71.05 -0.23
N LEU A 2 -5.09 -69.92 0.45
CA LEU A 2 -4.94 -68.59 -0.15
C LEU A 2 -6.29 -67.99 -0.61
N PHE A 3 -6.92 -67.20 0.27
CA PHE A 3 -7.90 -66.20 -0.15
C PHE A 3 -7.33 -64.82 0.15
N GLY A 4 -7.10 -64.08 -0.92
CA GLY A 4 -6.35 -62.84 -0.97
C GLY A 4 -7.07 -61.66 -0.34
N PHE A 5 -6.25 -60.79 0.25
CA PHE A 5 -6.58 -59.44 0.65
C PHE A 5 -7.07 -58.61 -0.55
N PHE A 6 -8.16 -57.86 -0.38
CA PHE A 6 -8.45 -56.70 -1.22
C PHE A 6 -8.93 -55.56 -0.32
N PHE A 7 -7.98 -54.75 0.16
CA PHE A 7 -8.24 -53.49 0.82
C PHE A 7 -8.46 -52.43 -0.26
N LEU A 8 -9.70 -51.98 -0.43
CA LEU A 8 -10.04 -50.86 -1.30
C LEU A 8 -10.02 -49.57 -0.47
N SER A 9 -8.88 -48.88 -0.43
CA SER A 9 -8.77 -47.56 0.20
C SER A 9 -9.32 -46.50 -0.75
N VAL A 10 -10.53 -46.02 -0.47
CA VAL A 10 -11.10 -44.83 -1.11
C VAL A 10 -10.36 -43.61 -0.54
N LEU A 11 -9.45 -43.02 -1.31
CA LEU A 11 -8.93 -41.67 -1.05
C LEU A 11 -10.05 -40.67 -1.34
N ALA A 12 -10.75 -40.24 -0.30
CA ALA A 12 -11.55 -39.02 -0.39
C ALA A 12 -10.57 -37.84 -0.43
N PHE A 13 -10.39 -37.27 -1.62
CA PHE A 13 -9.85 -35.91 -1.75
C PHE A 13 -10.87 -34.98 -1.08
N ALA A 14 -10.58 -34.58 0.16
CA ALA A 14 -11.19 -33.40 0.74
C ALA A 14 -10.74 -32.21 -0.12
N CYS A 15 -11.59 -31.82 -1.07
CA CYS A 15 -11.50 -30.51 -1.69
C CYS A 15 -11.81 -29.51 -0.56
N GLY A 16 -10.76 -29.00 0.08
CA GLY A 16 -10.89 -27.87 0.98
C GLY A 16 -11.51 -26.75 0.16
N ALA A 17 -12.76 -26.41 0.47
CA ALA A 17 -13.36 -25.18 -0.03
C ALA A 17 -12.41 -24.03 0.37
N PRO A 18 -12.12 -23.08 -0.53
CA PRO A 18 -11.26 -21.96 -0.18
C PRO A 18 -11.85 -21.27 1.06
N THR A 19 -11.09 -21.29 2.15
CA THR A 19 -11.34 -20.47 3.32
C THR A 19 -11.42 -19.02 2.85
N SER A 20 -12.40 -18.28 3.36
CA SER A 20 -12.73 -16.89 3.01
C SER A 20 -11.49 -16.06 2.61
N LEU A 21 -11.20 -15.98 1.30
CA LEU A 21 -10.03 -15.28 0.76
C LEU A 21 -9.95 -13.86 1.29
N THR A 22 -11.10 -13.20 1.50
CA THR A 22 -11.18 -11.79 1.85
C THR A 22 -10.59 -11.45 3.23
N GLY A 23 -10.64 -12.37 4.19
CA GLY A 23 -10.16 -12.10 5.56
C GLY A 23 -8.64 -12.20 5.69
N ASP A 24 -8.08 -13.32 5.23
CA ASP A 24 -6.63 -13.55 5.21
C ASP A 24 -5.90 -12.57 4.28
N LEU A 25 -6.58 -12.13 3.22
CA LEU A 25 -6.03 -11.19 2.26
C LEU A 25 -5.93 -9.77 2.80
N ILE A 26 -6.94 -9.29 3.52
CA ILE A 26 -6.88 -7.97 4.18
C ILE A 26 -5.73 -7.94 5.20
N ASP A 27 -5.53 -9.05 5.93
CA ASP A 27 -4.41 -9.18 6.87
C ASP A 27 -3.06 -9.23 6.14
N ALA A 28 -2.98 -9.95 5.01
CA ALA A 28 -1.79 -9.99 4.15
C ALA A 28 -1.46 -8.61 3.55
N LEU A 29 -2.47 -7.80 3.23
CA LEU A 29 -2.32 -6.43 2.71
C LEU A 29 -2.01 -5.40 3.81
N GLY A 30 -1.98 -5.81 5.09
CA GLY A 30 -1.67 -4.96 6.25
C GLY A 30 -0.24 -4.38 6.29
N GLY A 31 0.59 -4.65 5.30
CA GLY A 31 1.92 -4.06 5.10
C GLY A 31 2.19 -3.65 3.65
N LEU A 32 1.13 -3.35 2.89
CA LEU A 32 1.22 -3.09 1.46
C LEU A 32 2.10 -1.86 1.13
N ILE A 33 2.10 -0.83 1.97
CA ILE A 33 2.92 0.37 1.76
C ILE A 33 4.19 0.24 2.58
N SER A 34 5.35 0.11 1.91
CA SER A 34 6.63 -0.13 2.59
C SER A 34 7.41 1.15 2.89
N ASN A 35 7.19 2.21 2.11
CA ASN A 35 7.83 3.50 2.30
C ASN A 35 7.01 4.60 1.62
N ILE A 36 7.09 5.81 2.17
CA ILE A 36 6.50 7.02 1.63
C ILE A 36 7.62 8.05 1.41
N SER A 37 7.60 8.74 0.28
CA SER A 37 8.46 9.87 -0.03
C SER A 37 7.59 11.09 -0.27
N VAL A 38 7.82 12.17 0.47
CA VAL A 38 7.05 13.41 0.40
C VAL A 38 7.96 14.54 -0.03
N THR A 39 7.61 15.24 -1.10
CA THR A 39 8.34 16.40 -1.60
C THR A 39 7.54 17.66 -1.28
N ILE A 40 8.12 18.53 -0.46
CA ILE A 40 7.54 19.81 -0.07
C ILE A 40 8.33 20.90 -0.78
N ALA A 41 7.72 21.57 -1.75
CA ALA A 41 8.32 22.74 -2.39
C ALA A 41 8.12 24.01 -1.55
N LEU A 42 8.77 25.11 -1.92
CA LEU A 42 8.57 26.38 -1.23
C LEU A 42 7.13 26.89 -1.41
N GLU A 43 6.54 26.69 -2.60
CA GLU A 43 5.13 26.98 -2.84
C GLU A 43 4.20 26.14 -1.96
N SER A 44 4.55 24.88 -1.66
CA SER A 44 3.78 23.97 -0.81
C SER A 44 3.53 24.51 0.59
N LEU A 45 4.43 25.38 1.09
CA LEU A 45 4.28 26.03 2.40
C LEU A 45 3.15 27.07 2.42
N VAL A 46 2.76 27.57 1.25
CA VAL A 46 1.69 28.57 1.09
C VAL A 46 0.41 27.91 0.58
N THR A 47 0.53 26.99 -0.38
CA THR A 47 -0.61 26.29 -0.99
C THR A 47 -1.14 25.15 -0.13
N ASN A 48 -0.32 24.62 0.80
CA ASN A 48 -0.59 23.43 1.59
C ASN A 48 -0.79 22.17 0.73
N LEU A 49 -0.12 22.12 -0.42
CA LEU A 49 -0.12 21.00 -1.35
C LEU A 49 1.32 20.51 -1.56
N ALA A 50 1.54 19.20 -1.51
CA ALA A 50 2.85 18.57 -1.70
C ALA A 50 2.76 17.43 -2.70
N ASP A 51 3.90 16.99 -3.20
CA ASP A 51 3.97 15.81 -4.05
C ASP A 51 4.37 14.60 -3.21
N LEU A 52 3.82 13.43 -3.51
CA LEU A 52 4.05 12.21 -2.74
C LEU A 52 4.24 11.02 -3.67
N SER A 53 5.19 10.14 -3.35
CA SER A 53 5.24 8.78 -3.90
C SER A 53 5.33 7.76 -2.78
N PHE A 54 4.94 6.52 -3.06
CA PHE A 54 5.07 5.42 -2.10
C PHE A 54 5.42 4.12 -2.79
N ASN A 55 6.08 3.25 -2.04
CA ASN A 55 6.41 1.90 -2.50
C ASN A 55 5.32 0.91 -2.08
N VAL A 56 4.84 0.16 -3.06
CA VAL A 56 3.84 -0.89 -2.90
C VAL A 56 4.55 -2.23 -2.92
N THR A 57 4.44 -3.01 -1.84
CA THR A 57 5.04 -4.35 -1.74
C THR A 57 3.95 -5.40 -1.76
N ASN A 58 4.05 -6.33 -2.71
CA ASN A 58 3.12 -7.43 -2.88
C ASN A 58 3.64 -8.68 -2.14
N PRO A 59 2.98 -9.13 -1.07
CA PRO A 59 3.38 -10.34 -0.34
C PRO A 59 2.82 -11.64 -0.94
N LEU A 60 2.01 -11.56 -2.00
CA LEU A 60 1.29 -12.69 -2.56
C LEU A 60 2.07 -13.38 -3.68
N LEU A 61 1.74 -14.66 -3.90
CA LEU A 61 2.24 -15.47 -5.02
C LEU A 61 1.49 -15.20 -6.35
N VAL A 62 0.83 -14.05 -6.45
CA VAL A 62 0.06 -13.59 -7.62
C VAL A 62 0.35 -12.11 -7.89
N GLU A 63 0.23 -11.66 -9.14
CA GLU A 63 0.42 -10.25 -9.50
C GLU A 63 -0.76 -9.40 -9.02
N LEU A 64 -0.43 -8.22 -8.47
CA LEU A 64 -1.40 -7.21 -8.06
C LEU A 64 -1.38 -6.05 -9.06
N THR A 65 -2.56 -5.49 -9.34
CA THR A 65 -2.70 -4.27 -10.11
C THR A 65 -3.47 -3.25 -9.31
N LEU A 66 -2.82 -2.16 -8.93
CA LEU A 66 -3.39 -1.09 -8.11
C LEU A 66 -4.06 -0.03 -8.99
N GLU A 67 -5.32 0.28 -8.72
CA GLU A 67 -6.12 1.21 -9.54
C GLU A 67 -6.39 2.54 -8.81
N ARG A 68 -6.67 2.48 -7.50
CA ARG A 68 -6.94 3.68 -6.69
C ARG A 68 -6.48 3.48 -5.25
N VAL A 69 -6.00 4.56 -4.65
CA VAL A 69 -5.65 4.63 -3.24
C VAL A 69 -6.33 5.83 -2.60
N VAL A 70 -6.96 5.60 -1.45
CA VAL A 70 -7.42 6.65 -0.54
C VAL A 70 -6.62 6.49 0.73
N LEU A 71 -5.90 7.53 1.13
CA LEU A 71 -4.96 7.44 2.24
C LEU A 71 -5.10 8.66 3.15
N SER A 72 -5.12 8.38 4.45
CA SER A 72 -5.02 9.36 5.53
C SER A 72 -3.86 8.94 6.41
N ALA A 73 -2.86 9.81 6.53
CA ALA A 73 -1.65 9.55 7.29
C ALA A 73 -1.32 10.69 8.24
N GLY A 74 -0.71 10.32 9.36
CA GLY A 74 -0.42 11.28 10.41
C GLY A 74 0.32 10.67 11.59
N ILE A 75 0.34 11.41 12.70
CA ILE A 75 1.06 11.04 13.92
C ILE A 75 0.14 11.18 15.11
N ASN A 76 0.13 10.18 16.00
CA ASN A 76 -0.71 10.18 17.19
C ASN A 76 -2.19 10.51 16.87
N THR A 77 -2.74 9.90 15.81
CA THR A 77 -4.10 10.11 15.29
C THR A 77 -4.41 11.50 14.72
N THR A 78 -3.44 12.42 14.72
CA THR A 78 -3.57 13.70 14.03
C THR A 78 -3.17 13.50 12.57
N GLU A 79 -4.10 13.68 11.65
CA GLU A 79 -3.87 13.60 10.21
C GLU A 79 -3.03 14.80 9.75
N TYR A 80 -2.01 14.53 8.93
CA TYR A 80 -1.17 15.54 8.28
C TYR A 80 -1.22 15.47 6.75
N ILE A 81 -1.51 14.28 6.21
CA ILE A 81 -1.55 14.02 4.77
C ILE A 81 -2.84 13.28 4.47
N SER A 82 -3.56 13.74 3.45
CA SER A 82 -4.78 13.09 2.98
C SER A 82 -4.89 13.20 1.47
N PHE A 83 -5.18 12.08 0.79
CA PHE A 83 -5.47 12.10 -0.64
C PHE A 83 -6.37 10.95 -1.07
N ASP A 84 -6.97 11.15 -2.25
CA ASP A 84 -7.75 10.16 -2.99
C ASP A 84 -7.29 10.22 -4.44
N HIS A 85 -6.53 9.22 -4.86
CA HIS A 85 -5.88 9.19 -6.17
C HIS A 85 -6.26 7.93 -6.93
N THR A 86 -6.78 8.13 -8.15
CA THR A 86 -7.02 7.06 -9.13
C THR A 86 -5.98 7.18 -10.22
N PHE A 87 -5.23 6.10 -10.46
CA PHE A 87 -4.17 6.08 -11.46
C PHE A 87 -4.77 5.98 -12.86
N GLU A 88 -4.32 6.83 -13.78
CA GLU A 88 -4.71 6.74 -15.20
C GLU A 88 -4.23 5.41 -15.80
N ASP A 89 -2.97 5.07 -15.52
CA ASP A 89 -2.37 3.77 -15.80
C ASP A 89 -2.20 3.00 -14.49
N PRO A 90 -2.96 1.92 -14.26
CA PRO A 90 -2.85 1.12 -13.04
C PRO A 90 -1.43 0.60 -12.79
N ILE A 91 -0.99 0.64 -11.54
CA ILE A 91 0.35 0.20 -11.14
C ILE A 91 0.38 -1.32 -11.06
N VAL A 92 1.27 -1.95 -11.82
CA VAL A 92 1.48 -3.39 -11.78
C VAL A 92 2.55 -3.72 -10.76
N VAL A 93 2.18 -4.45 -9.71
CA VAL A 93 3.10 -4.89 -8.66
C VAL A 93 3.40 -6.38 -8.84
N PRO A 94 4.66 -6.75 -9.15
CA PRO A 94 5.02 -8.12 -9.47
C PRO A 94 4.87 -9.04 -8.27
N ILE A 95 4.82 -10.35 -8.56
CA ILE A 95 4.73 -11.42 -7.55
C ILE A 95 5.90 -11.31 -6.55
N LEU A 96 5.61 -11.26 -5.25
CA LEU A 96 6.60 -11.12 -4.18
C LEU A 96 7.57 -9.93 -4.36
N GLY A 97 7.13 -8.89 -5.07
CA GLY A 97 7.97 -7.76 -5.42
C GLY A 97 7.44 -6.41 -4.93
N THR A 98 8.22 -5.37 -5.20
CA THR A 98 7.91 -3.99 -4.83
C THR A 98 7.89 -3.12 -6.08
N THR A 99 7.00 -2.13 -6.12
CA THR A 99 6.90 -1.16 -7.21
C THR A 99 6.57 0.21 -6.65
N ASP A 100 7.19 1.25 -7.22
CA ASP A 100 6.93 2.65 -6.86
C ASP A 100 5.61 3.11 -7.49
N SER A 101 4.85 3.94 -6.78
CA SER A 101 3.56 4.45 -7.24
C SER A 101 3.67 5.47 -8.37
N GLY A 102 4.86 6.01 -8.62
CA GLY A 102 5.04 7.30 -9.27
C GLY A 102 4.66 8.45 -8.34
N ALA A 103 4.91 9.66 -8.82
CA ALA A 103 4.53 10.88 -8.11
C ALA A 103 3.02 11.12 -8.21
N ILE A 104 2.42 11.38 -7.07
CA ILE A 104 1.06 11.89 -6.90
C ILE A 104 1.21 13.36 -6.54
N GLU A 105 0.82 14.21 -7.48
CA GLU A 105 0.90 15.67 -7.33
C GLU A 105 -0.26 16.22 -6.51
N ASP A 106 -0.08 17.41 -5.95
CA ASP A 106 -1.12 18.19 -5.28
C ASP A 106 -1.81 17.47 -4.09
N VAL A 107 -1.05 16.69 -3.32
CA VAL A 107 -1.53 16.02 -2.11
C VAL A 107 -1.76 17.04 -0.98
N ALA A 108 -2.93 16.98 -0.36
CA ALA A 108 -3.31 17.92 0.69
C ALA A 108 -2.52 17.68 1.99
N LEU A 109 -1.85 18.74 2.46
CA LEU A 109 -1.26 18.82 3.79
C LEU A 109 -2.30 19.39 4.76
N THR A 110 -2.97 18.52 5.50
CA THR A 110 -4.19 18.88 6.25
C THR A 110 -3.93 19.80 7.45
N GLN A 111 -2.73 19.77 8.03
CA GLN A 111 -2.29 20.75 9.03
C GLN A 111 -1.57 21.97 8.42
N GLY A 112 -1.39 21.98 7.10
CA GLY A 112 -0.65 22.99 6.37
C GLY A 112 0.85 22.71 6.26
N GLY A 113 1.49 23.29 5.26
CA GLY A 113 2.89 22.99 4.93
C GLY A 113 3.88 23.28 6.06
N LEU A 114 3.67 24.37 6.80
CA LEU A 114 4.54 24.72 7.94
C LEU A 114 4.40 23.73 9.11
N ALA A 115 3.18 23.29 9.44
CA ALA A 115 2.98 22.32 10.50
C ALA A 115 3.53 20.94 10.11
N THR A 116 3.49 20.60 8.83
CA THR A 116 4.11 19.36 8.32
C THR A 116 5.63 19.38 8.48
N LEU A 117 6.30 20.55 8.48
CA LEU A 117 7.74 20.60 8.72
C LEU A 117 8.13 20.16 10.14
N ASP A 118 7.26 20.36 11.14
CA ASP A 118 7.53 19.97 12.53
C ASP A 118 7.62 18.43 12.67
N ILE A 119 6.98 17.68 11.77
CA ILE A 119 6.97 16.22 11.79
C ILE A 119 8.01 15.57 10.88
N VAL A 120 8.71 16.34 10.04
CA VAL A 120 9.76 15.84 9.13
C VAL A 120 10.82 15.05 9.91
N SER A 121 11.20 15.54 11.09
CA SER A 121 12.22 14.93 11.95
C SER A 121 11.84 13.56 12.51
N GLN A 122 10.56 13.16 12.45
CA GLN A 122 10.10 11.87 12.97
C GLN A 122 10.46 10.71 12.03
N GLY A 123 10.53 10.95 10.72
CA GLY A 123 10.94 9.96 9.73
C GLY A 123 9.95 8.79 9.52
N SER A 124 8.76 8.85 10.11
CA SER A 124 7.70 7.87 9.91
C SER A 124 6.31 8.49 10.06
N LEU A 125 5.32 7.85 9.44
CA LEU A 125 3.91 8.19 9.55
C LEU A 125 3.08 6.95 9.90
N ASP A 126 2.00 7.16 10.64
CA ASP A 126 0.96 6.16 10.82
C ASP A 126 -0.11 6.36 9.74
N LEU A 127 -0.44 5.30 9.02
CA LEU A 127 -1.60 5.24 8.13
C LEU A 127 -2.85 5.06 9.00
N ILE A 128 -3.56 6.16 9.22
CA ILE A 128 -4.78 6.24 10.02
C ILE A 128 -5.94 5.55 9.28
N ASN A 129 -6.01 5.74 7.96
CA ASN A 129 -6.92 5.02 7.08
C ASN A 129 -6.23 4.79 5.74
N LEU A 130 -6.33 3.58 5.22
CA LEU A 130 -5.87 3.20 3.90
C LEU A 130 -6.94 2.35 3.23
N ASP A 131 -7.49 2.85 2.13
CA ASP A 131 -8.37 2.12 1.23
C ASP A 131 -7.65 1.90 -0.10
N VAL A 132 -7.59 0.65 -0.52
CA VAL A 132 -6.88 0.21 -1.70
C VAL A 132 -7.86 -0.54 -2.61
N TYR A 133 -7.95 -0.06 -3.85
CA TYR A 133 -8.75 -0.69 -4.90
C TYR A 133 -7.78 -1.29 -5.90
N LEU A 134 -7.76 -2.62 -5.95
CA LEU A 134 -6.80 -3.36 -6.75
C LEU A 134 -7.46 -4.56 -7.44
N ARG A 135 -6.70 -5.19 -8.33
CA ARG A 135 -7.04 -6.49 -8.92
C ARG A 135 -5.95 -7.49 -8.63
N GLU A 136 -6.35 -8.70 -8.28
CA GLU A 136 -5.44 -9.80 -7.98
C GLU A 136 -5.40 -10.82 -9.09
N ALA A 137 -4.33 -11.63 -9.13
CA ALA A 137 -4.12 -12.63 -10.17
C ALA A 137 -4.21 -12.02 -11.57
N THR A 138 -3.66 -10.81 -11.69
CA THR A 138 -3.53 -10.10 -12.97
C THR A 138 -2.39 -10.68 -13.78
N ILE A 139 -2.38 -10.39 -15.09
CA ILE A 139 -1.26 -10.74 -15.98
C ILE A 139 -0.89 -9.48 -16.76
N ASN A 140 0.26 -8.89 -16.44
CA ASN A 140 0.71 -7.60 -16.97
C ASN A 140 -0.37 -6.51 -16.84
N GLY A 141 -0.98 -6.38 -15.65
CA GLY A 141 -1.95 -5.31 -15.40
C GLY A 141 -3.36 -5.58 -15.91
N LYS A 142 -3.62 -6.74 -16.53
CA LYS A 142 -4.89 -7.06 -17.19
C LYS A 142 -5.62 -8.20 -16.50
N LEU A 143 -6.94 -8.24 -16.72
CA LEU A 143 -7.86 -9.21 -16.11
C LEU A 143 -7.83 -9.09 -14.58
N GLY A 144 -7.82 -10.21 -13.88
CA GLY A 144 -7.79 -10.29 -12.42
C GLY A 144 -9.16 -10.19 -11.77
N ILE A 145 -9.17 -10.41 -10.46
CA ILE A 145 -10.35 -10.34 -9.61
C ILE A 145 -10.28 -9.03 -8.84
N PRO A 146 -11.28 -8.14 -8.94
CA PRO A 146 -11.29 -6.90 -8.18
C PRO A 146 -11.39 -7.19 -6.69
N VAL A 147 -10.55 -6.53 -5.92
CA VAL A 147 -10.53 -6.58 -4.46
C VAL A 147 -10.45 -5.16 -3.93
N ASN A 148 -11.35 -4.86 -3.00
CA ASN A 148 -11.37 -3.60 -2.29
C ASN A 148 -11.00 -3.89 -0.84
N ALA A 149 -9.82 -3.43 -0.42
CA ALA A 149 -9.39 -3.50 0.96
C ALA A 149 -9.57 -2.12 1.57
N THR A 150 -10.53 -1.97 2.48
CA THR A 150 -10.89 -0.68 3.09
C THR A 150 -10.65 -0.69 4.59
N GLY A 151 -10.30 0.45 5.17
CA GLY A 151 -10.06 0.62 6.59
C GLY A 151 -8.76 -0.04 7.07
N LEU A 152 -7.78 -0.20 6.17
CA LEU A 152 -6.47 -0.70 6.55
C LEU A 152 -5.76 0.35 7.41
N THR A 153 -4.99 -0.10 8.39
CA THR A 153 -4.15 0.77 9.21
C THR A 153 -2.75 0.20 9.29
N GLN A 154 -1.74 1.06 9.26
CA GLN A 154 -0.34 0.67 9.35
C GLN A 154 0.40 1.66 10.24
N LYS A 155 1.27 1.15 11.12
CA LYS A 155 2.01 2.01 12.06
C LYS A 155 3.47 2.11 11.68
N ASN A 156 4.07 3.27 11.94
CA ASN A 156 5.49 3.54 11.73
C ASN A 156 5.95 3.25 10.29
N VAL A 157 5.15 3.63 9.28
CA VAL A 157 5.57 3.52 7.89
C VAL A 157 6.73 4.49 7.64
N PRO A 158 7.91 4.01 7.24
CA PRO A 158 9.06 4.87 6.99
C PRO A 158 8.73 5.97 5.99
N THR A 159 8.97 7.21 6.35
CA THR A 159 8.65 8.39 5.52
C THR A 159 9.88 9.27 5.35
N THR A 160 10.24 9.55 4.11
CA THR A 160 11.32 10.48 3.77
C THR A 160 10.72 11.77 3.25
N TYR A 161 11.26 12.90 3.70
CA TYR A 161 10.84 14.23 3.27
C TYR A 161 11.98 14.87 2.49
N ASP A 162 11.66 15.41 1.32
CA ASP A 162 12.52 16.34 0.58
C ASP A 162 11.91 17.74 0.72
N THR A 163 12.56 18.59 1.51
CA THR A 163 12.07 19.93 1.83
C THR A 163 12.97 21.00 1.22
N PRO A 164 12.50 22.25 1.02
CA PRO A 164 13.33 23.28 0.40
C PRO A 164 14.45 23.76 1.33
N PHE A 165 14.45 23.31 2.59
CA PHE A 165 15.46 23.60 3.60
C PHE A 165 16.54 22.51 3.64
N ASP A 166 16.35 21.40 2.92
CA ASP A 166 17.33 20.32 2.77
C ASP A 166 18.39 20.68 1.73
N LYS A 167 19.08 21.81 1.93
CA LYS A 167 20.33 22.12 1.21
C LYS A 167 21.55 21.85 2.08
N GLN A 168 22.19 20.72 1.74
CA GLN A 168 23.63 20.43 1.76
C GLN A 168 24.37 20.45 3.12
N GLY A 169 24.35 19.29 3.79
CA GLY A 169 25.54 18.82 4.49
C GLY A 169 26.57 18.26 3.50
N SER A 170 27.12 19.09 2.61
CA SER A 170 28.40 18.76 1.98
C SER A 170 29.48 19.07 3.01
N SER A 171 30.11 18.03 3.57
CA SER A 171 31.45 18.17 4.14
C SER A 171 32.43 17.23 3.46
#